data_AF-A0A401TC84-F1
#
_entry.id   AF-A0A401TC84-F1
#
_cell.length_a   1.000
_cell.length_b   1.000
_cell.length_c   1.000
_cell.angle_alpha   90.00
_cell.angle_beta   90.00
_cell.angle_gamma   90.00
#
_symmetry.space_group_name_H-M   'P 1'
#
loop_
_entity.id
_entity.type
_entity.pdbx_description
1 polymer ?
#
loop_
_entity_poly.entity_id
_entity_poly.type
_entity_poly.pdbx_seq_one_letter_code
_entity_poly.pdbx_strand_id
1 'polypeptide(L)'
;YVETAAYNKQYTERQLRAGGGYILQDFNEAQCKAAYQCILIADQHCRTKKYFLCIASGIPCVSNLWVRDCALANQLQPYKNYLLPAGYSVEADRILEW
;
A
#
# COMPACT_ATOMS: atom_id res chain seq x y z
N TYR A 1 -5.74 23.69 -6.46
CA TYR A 1 -6.06 22.91 -5.25
C TYR A 1 -6.47 21.53 -5.72
N VAL A 2 -5.56 20.55 -5.70
CA VAL A 2 -5.96 19.16 -5.93
C VAL A 2 -6.64 18.72 -4.64
N GLU A 3 -7.96 18.68 -4.65
CA GLU A 3 -8.75 18.06 -3.59
C GLU A 3 -8.15 16.68 -3.32
N THR A 4 -7.51 16.53 -2.17
CA THR A 4 -7.15 15.25 -1.57
C THR A 4 -8.45 14.53 -1.29
N ALA A 5 -9.00 13.86 -2.31
CA ALA A 5 -10.21 13.08 -2.20
C ALA A 5 -10.01 12.10 -1.04
N ALA A 6 -10.86 12.21 -0.03
CA ALA A 6 -10.82 11.40 1.17
C ALA A 6 -10.57 9.93 0.80
N TYR A 7 -9.53 9.32 1.40
CA TYR A 7 -9.12 7.95 1.12
C TYR A 7 -10.35 7.01 1.13
N ASN A 8 -10.83 6.67 -0.06
CA ASN A 8 -12.04 5.87 -0.19
C ASN A 8 -11.64 4.41 -0.32
N LYS A 9 -11.39 3.80 0.84
CA LYS A 9 -10.97 2.40 0.95
C LYS A 9 -11.84 1.47 0.10
N GLN A 10 -13.16 1.65 0.15
CA GLN A 10 -14.11 0.81 -0.58
C GLN A 10 -13.95 0.92 -2.11
N TYR A 11 -13.63 2.12 -2.62
CA TYR A 11 -13.39 2.32 -4.04
C TYR A 11 -12.10 1.60 -4.48
N THR A 12 -11.02 1.81 -3.73
CA THR A 12 -9.72 1.15 -3.93
C THR A 12 -9.85 -0.38 -3.91
N GLU A 13 -10.60 -0.92 -2.94
CA GLU A 13 -10.87 -2.35 -2.82
C GLU A 13 -11.62 -2.91 -4.04
N ARG A 14 -12.62 -2.17 -4.54
CA ARG A 14 -13.34 -2.58 -5.76
C ARG A 14 -12.44 -2.57 -6.99
N GLN A 15 -11.61 -1.54 -7.16
CA GLN A 15 -10.70 -1.45 -8.31
C GLN A 15 -9.69 -2.60 -8.31
N LEU A 16 -9.12 -2.91 -7.15
CA LEU A 16 -8.22 -4.05 -7.00
C LEU A 16 -8.91 -5.37 -7.31
N ARG A 17 -10.12 -5.60 -6.78
CA ARG A 17 -10.90 -6.81 -7.09
C ARG A 17 -11.27 -6.91 -8.57
N ALA A 18 -11.63 -5.78 -9.19
CA ALA A 18 -11.93 -5.73 -10.62
C ALA A 18 -10.70 -6.06 -11.48
N GLY A 19 -9.50 -5.69 -11.03
CA GLY A 19 -8.22 -6.08 -11.63
C GLY A 19 -7.72 -7.48 -11.27
N GLY A 20 -8.52 -8.30 -10.57
CA GLY A 20 -8.12 -9.66 -10.14
C GLY A 20 -7.25 -9.72 -8.89
N GLY A 21 -7.03 -8.60 -8.21
CA GLY A 21 -6.31 -8.51 -6.94
C GLY A 21 -7.12 -9.03 -5.76
N TYR A 22 -6.42 -9.61 -4.78
CA TYR A 22 -7.04 -10.11 -3.54
C TYR A 22 -6.87 -9.09 -2.41
N ILE A 23 -7.96 -8.77 -1.72
CA ILE A 23 -7.95 -7.85 -0.58
C ILE A 23 -7.82 -8.62 0.72
N LEU A 24 -6.67 -8.48 1.37
CA LEU A 24 -6.46 -8.93 2.73
C LEU A 24 -6.99 -7.89 3.70
N GLN A 25 -8.09 -8.22 4.40
CA GLN A 25 -8.62 -7.36 5.45
C GLN A 25 -7.68 -7.32 6.64
N ASP A 26 -7.03 -8.44 6.96
CA ASP A 26 -6.05 -8.56 8.01
C ASP A 26 -4.74 -9.15 7.50
N PHE A 27 -3.67 -8.74 8.17
CA PHE A 27 -2.35 -9.25 7.87
C PHE A 27 -2.32 -10.75 8.16
N ASN A 28 -2.12 -11.55 7.11
CA ASN A 28 -2.04 -12.99 7.23
C ASN A 28 -0.78 -13.48 6.52
N GLU A 29 0.22 -13.86 7.31
CA GLU A 29 1.56 -14.21 6.83
C GLU A 29 1.53 -15.39 5.85
N ALA A 30 0.65 -16.37 6.09
CA ALA A 30 0.47 -17.51 5.19
C ALA A 30 -0.09 -17.09 3.81
N GLN A 31 -1.01 -16.12 3.79
CA GLN A 31 -1.53 -15.58 2.52
C GLN A 31 -0.47 -14.71 1.85
N CYS A 32 0.35 -14.01 2.64
CA CYS A 32 1.44 -13.20 2.09
C CYS A 32 2.54 -14.05 1.47
N LYS A 33 2.86 -15.21 2.07
CA LYS A 33 3.78 -16.20 1.49
C LYS A 33 3.18 -16.95 0.30
N ALA A 34 1.87 -17.19 0.32
CA ALA A 34 1.18 -17.87 -0.77
C ALA A 34 0.92 -16.95 -1.98
N ALA A 35 0.85 -15.63 -1.74
CA ALA A 35 0.68 -14.64 -2.78
C ALA A 35 2.01 -14.36 -3.49
N TYR A 36 1.95 -14.23 -4.82
CA TYR A 36 3.10 -13.83 -5.64
C TYR A 36 3.62 -12.43 -5.27
N GLN A 37 2.71 -11.53 -4.90
CA GLN A 37 3.06 -10.14 -4.60
C GLN A 37 2.07 -9.58 -3.57
N CYS A 38 2.57 -9.28 -2.37
CA CYS A 38 1.81 -8.56 -1.36
C CYS A 38 2.28 -7.12 -1.29
N ILE A 39 1.33 -6.20 -1.22
CA ILE A 39 1.56 -4.76 -1.10
C ILE A 39 0.55 -4.20 -0.09
N LEU A 40 0.97 -3.25 0.73
CA LEU A 40 0.07 -2.55 1.65
C LEU A 40 -0.35 -1.22 1.03
N ILE A 41 -1.65 -0.98 0.91
CA ILE A 41 -2.16 0.31 0.42
C ILE A 41 -2.53 1.21 1.61
N ALA A 42 -1.94 2.40 1.67
CA ALA A 42 -2.26 3.42 2.67
C ALA A 42 -2.30 4.82 2.05
N ASP A 43 -2.93 5.77 2.75
CA ASP A 43 -2.88 7.19 2.35
C ASP A 43 -1.58 7.86 2.82
N GLN A 44 -1.17 7.57 4.05
CA GLN A 44 0.03 8.08 4.68
C GLN A 44 0.75 6.99 5.49
N HIS A 45 2.01 7.28 5.84
CA HIS A 45 2.78 6.47 6.78
C HIS A 45 2.09 6.49 8.14
N CYS A 46 1.38 5.41 8.45
CA CYS A 46 0.69 5.28 9.72
C CYS A 46 1.47 4.34 10.64
N ARG A 47 1.65 4.72 11.91
CA ARG A 47 2.19 3.85 12.97
C ARG A 47 1.17 2.80 13.43
N THR A 48 0.41 2.22 12.50
CA THR A 48 -0.58 1.18 12.79
C THR A 48 0.08 -0.20 12.76
N LYS A 49 -0.43 -1.15 13.55
CA LYS A 49 0.07 -2.53 13.61
C LYS A 49 0.30 -3.17 12.22
N LYS A 50 -0.62 -2.96 11.27
CA LYS A 50 -0.54 -3.50 9.90
C LYS A 50 0.68 -2.99 9.12
N TYR A 51 1.06 -1.73 9.35
CA TYR A 51 2.21 -1.11 8.71
C TYR A 51 3.52 -1.74 9.19
N PHE A 52 3.68 -1.84 10.52
CA PHE A 52 4.83 -2.52 11.13
C PHE A 52 4.93 -3.99 10.72
N LEU A 53 3.81 -4.71 10.66
CA LEU A 53 3.80 -6.10 10.19
C LEU A 53 4.27 -6.21 8.74
N CYS A 54 3.80 -5.32 7.86
CA CYS A 54 4.25 -5.31 6.46
C CYS A 54 5.75 -5.03 6.34
N ILE A 55 6.28 -4.06 7.10
CA ILE A 55 7.72 -3.79 7.12
C ILE A 55 8.50 -5.02 7.61
N ALA A 56 8.08 -5.62 8.73
CA ALA A 56 8.73 -6.80 9.29
C ALA A 56 8.71 -8.01 8.33
N SER A 57 7.69 -8.10 7.48
CA SER A 57 7.59 -9.15 6.46
C SER A 57 8.17 -8.78 5.10
N GLY A 58 8.77 -7.59 4.94
CA GLY A 58 9.32 -7.13 3.66
C GLY A 58 8.26 -6.82 2.60
N ILE A 59 7.04 -6.50 3.02
CA ILE A 59 5.94 -6.11 2.14
C ILE A 59 6.05 -4.60 1.82
N PRO A 60 6.15 -4.22 0.54
CA PRO A 60 6.18 -2.82 0.14
C PRO A 60 4.86 -2.11 0.47
N CYS A 61 4.98 -0.92 1.05
CA CYS A 61 3.86 -0.04 1.35
C CYS A 61 3.71 0.98 0.22
N VAL A 62 2.51 1.17 -0.30
CA VAL A 62 2.23 1.95 -1.51
C VAL A 62 1.07 2.90 -1.25
N SER A 63 1.13 4.09 -1.83
CA SER A 63 0.04 5.05 -1.70
C SER A 63 -1.22 4.61 -2.45
N ASN A 64 -2.40 4.98 -1.94
CA ASN A 64 -3.69 4.78 -2.61
C ASN A 64 -3.76 5.39 -4.02
N LEU A 65 -2.93 6.40 -4.28
CA LEU A 65 -2.76 6.99 -5.60
C LEU A 65 -2.40 5.95 -6.66
N TRP A 66 -1.59 4.96 -6.32
CA TRP A 66 -1.21 3.89 -7.25
C TRP A 66 -2.43 3.13 -7.76
N VAL A 67 -3.37 2.77 -6.88
CA VAL A 67 -4.59 2.07 -7.28
C VAL A 67 -5.45 2.96 -8.18
N ARG A 68 -5.51 4.26 -7.87
CA ARG A 68 -6.23 5.24 -8.70
C ARG A 68 -5.63 5.34 -10.09
N ASP A 69 -4.30 5.39 -10.18
CA ASP A 69 -3.58 5.47 -11.45
C ASP A 69 -3.72 4.18 -12.26
N CYS A 70 -3.62 3.02 -11.60
CA CYS A 70 -3.90 1.71 -12.21
C CYS A 70 -5.33 1.62 -12.75
N ALA A 71 -6.31 2.14 -12.00
CA ALA A 71 -7.71 2.18 -12.38
C ALA A 71 -7.93 3.07 -13.61
N LEU A 72 -7.35 4.28 -13.62
CA LEU A 72 -7.46 5.24 -14.71
C LEU A 72 -6.76 4.76 -15.98
N ALA A 73 -5.55 4.20 -15.85
CA ALA A 73 -4.77 3.64 -16.95
C ALA A 73 -5.26 2.26 -17.39
N ASN A 74 -6.17 1.64 -16.63
CA ASN A 74 -6.63 0.26 -16.77
C ASN A 74 -5.48 -0.76 -16.89
N GLN A 75 -4.32 -0.46 -16.27
CA GLN A 75 -3.10 -1.25 -16.36
C GLN A 75 -2.37 -1.22 -15.02
N LEU A 76 -1.71 -2.32 -14.67
CA LEU A 76 -0.89 -2.40 -13.46
C LEU A 76 0.32 -1.44 -13.58
N GLN A 77 0.24 -0.30 -12.92
CA GLN A 77 1.35 0.67 -12.85
C GLN A 77 2.47 0.13 -11.97
N PRO A 78 3.72 0.60 -12.15
CA PRO A 78 4.82 0.24 -11.26
C PRO A 78 4.61 0.87 -9.88
N TYR A 79 4.32 0.04 -8.88
CA TYR A 79 4.13 0.50 -7.49
C TYR A 79 5.37 1.15 -6.88
N LYS A 80 6.57 0.89 -7.45
CA LYS A 80 7.84 1.49 -7.03
C LYS A 80 7.82 3.02 -7.01
N ASN A 81 7.09 3.64 -7.94
CA ASN A 81 7.00 5.10 -8.02
C ASN A 81 6.04 5.71 -6.97
N TYR A 82 5.30 4.85 -6.27
CA TYR A 82 4.28 5.21 -5.28
C TYR A 82 4.58 4.60 -3.90
N LEU A 83 5.81 4.11 -3.71
CA LEU A 83 6.24 3.54 -2.44
C LEU A 83 6.17 4.60 -1.35
N LEU A 84 5.54 4.23 -0.25
CA LEU A 84 5.53 5.01 0.96
C LEU A 84 6.81 4.70 1.75
N PRO A 85 7.40 5.70 2.41
CA PRO A 85 8.57 5.48 3.24
C PRO A 85 8.28 4.49 4.35
N ALA A 86 9.22 3.60 4.66
CA ALA A 86 9.12 2.61 5.74
C ALA A 86 8.80 3.25 7.10
N GLY A 87 9.08 4.54 7.29
CA GLY A 87 8.59 5.33 8.41
C GLY A 87 9.59 6.38 8.84
N TYR A 88 9.33 7.03 9.96
CA TYR A 88 10.30 7.93 10.58
C TYR A 88 11.09 7.18 11.66
N SER A 89 12.40 7.11 11.51
CA SER A 89 13.28 6.58 12.54
C SER A 89 13.75 7.69 13.46
N VAL A 90 13.39 7.58 14.75
CA VAL A 90 13.85 8.49 15.79
C VAL A 90 15.37 8.39 16.00
N GLU A 91 15.94 7.19 15.84
CA GLU A 91 17.38 6.97 16.00
C GLU A 91 18.22 7.58 14.87
N ALA A 92 17.68 7.58 13.66
CA ALA A 92 18.36 8.10 12.48
C ALA A 92 17.95 9.54 12.11
N ASP A 93 17.04 10.13 12.90
CA ASP A 93 16.40 11.44 12.69
C ASP A 93 16.02 11.71 11.23
N ARG A 94 15.50 10.68 10.55
CA ARG A 94 15.15 10.76 9.13
C ARG A 94 14.01 9.84 8.76
N ILE A 95 13.34 10.19 7.67
CA ILE A 95 12.40 9.30 7.00
C ILE A 95 13.22 8.18 6.35
N LEU A 96 12.95 6.94 6.73
CA LEU A 96 13.49 5.78 6.05
C LEU A 96 12.68 5.53 4.79
N GLU A 97 13.37 5.63 3.65
CA GLU A 97 12.87 5.15 2.37
C GLU A 97 12.83 3.62 2.39
N TRP A 98 11.95 3.04 1.56
CA TRP A 98 11.77 1.59 1.44
C TRP A 98 12.90 0.95 0.62
#